data_AF-A0A8J3VYW6-F1
#
_entry.id   AF-A0A8J3VYW6-F1
#
_cell.length_a   1.000
_cell.length_b   1.000
_cell.length_c   1.000
_cell.angle_alpha   90.00
_cell.angle_beta   90.00
_cell.angle_gamma   90.00
#
_symmetry.space_group_name_H-M   'P 1'
#
loop_
_entity.id
_entity.type
_entity.pdbx_description
1 polymer ?
#
loop_
_entity_poly.entity_id
_entity_poly.type
_entity_poly.pdbx_seq_one_letter_code
_entity_poly.pdbx_strand_id
1 'polypeptide(L)' 'MARDRMTPEQRAAAKAKAQAANDLDRLARTALGDNATSVEQRKAQAALERQVGRRKAEQLKERELRRAGAKAKGLGRWFG' A
#
# COMPACT_ATOMS: atom_id res chain seq x y z
N MET A 1 -10.85 15.46 32.41
CA MET A 1 -11.64 15.37 31.16
C MET A 1 -10.67 15.28 29.98
N ALA A 2 -10.56 14.10 29.36
CA ALA A 2 -9.67 13.90 28.22
C ALA A 2 -10.23 14.68 27.02
N ARG A 3 -9.45 15.65 26.52
CA ARG A 3 -9.74 16.37 25.28
C ARG A 3 -9.78 15.36 24.15
N ASP A 4 -10.96 15.05 23.65
CA ASP A 4 -11.17 14.24 22.45
C ASP A 4 -10.49 14.96 21.29
N ARG A 5 -9.28 14.50 20.90
CA ARG A 5 -8.37 15.24 20.02
C ARG A 5 -8.81 15.25 18.55
N MET A 6 -9.99 14.74 18.22
CA MET A 6 -10.40 14.57 16.83
C MET A 6 -11.91 14.66 16.66
N THR A 7 -12.37 15.71 15.99
CA THR A 7 -13.79 15.88 15.67
C THR A 7 -14.30 14.70 14.82
N PRO A 8 -15.59 14.34 14.88
CA PRO A 8 -16.16 13.28 14.06
C PRO A 8 -15.88 13.48 12.56
N GLU A 9 -15.85 14.73 12.10
CA GLU A 9 -15.50 15.10 10.72
C GLU A 9 -14.02 14.81 10.41
N GLN A 10 -13.10 15.13 11.32
CA GLN A 10 -11.68 14.80 11.16
C GLN A 10 -11.45 13.28 11.16
N ARG A 11 -12.18 12.53 11.99
CA ARG A 11 -12.13 11.06 12.01
C ARG A 11 -12.63 10.47 10.69
N ALA A 12 -13.71 11.00 10.13
CA ALA A 12 -14.22 10.58 8.83
C ALA A 12 -13.22 10.87 7.70
N ALA A 13 -12.63 12.07 7.67
CA ALA A 13 -11.59 12.43 6.72
C ALA A 13 -10.33 11.55 6.84
N ALA A 14 -9.91 11.21 8.07
CA ALA A 14 -8.80 10.30 8.30
C ALA A 14 -9.12 8.87 7.82
N LYS A 15 -10.34 8.39 8.06
CA LYS A 15 -10.80 7.09 7.59
C LYS A 15 -10.84 7.00 6.06
N ALA A 16 -11.34 8.04 5.39
CA ALA A 16 -11.34 8.11 3.93
C ALA A 16 -9.92 8.09 3.36
N LYS A 17 -8.98 8.84 3.96
CA LYS A 17 -7.57 8.82 3.58
C LYS A 17 -6.93 7.45 3.80
N ALA A 18 -7.25 6.79 4.90
CA ALA A 18 -6.74 5.45 5.19
C ALA A 18 -7.29 4.40 4.22
N GLN A 19 -8.57 4.47 3.86
CA GLN A 19 -9.18 3.59 2.86
C GLN A 19 -8.51 3.77 1.49
N ALA A 20 -8.35 5.02 1.03
CA ALA A 20 -7.64 5.31 -0.21
C ALA A 20 -6.20 4.76 -0.20
N ALA A 21 -5.49 4.89 0.91
CA ALA A 21 -4.15 4.31 1.04
C ALA A 21 -4.15 2.77 0.99
N ASN A 22 -5.13 2.11 1.59
CA ASN A 22 -5.27 0.65 1.56
C ASN A 22 -5.61 0.15 0.15
N ASP A 23 -6.45 0.87 -0.60
CA ASP A 23 -6.78 0.52 -1.98
C ASP A 23 -5.56 0.64 -2.89
N LEU A 24 -4.74 1.69 -2.71
CA LEU A 24 -3.48 1.85 -3.43
C LEU A 24 -2.47 0.75 -3.09
N ASP A 25 -2.37 0.35 -1.82
CA ASP A 25 -1.49 -0.74 -1.36
C ASP A 25 -1.93 -2.09 -1.96
N ARG A 26 -3.25 -2.36 -1.98
CA ARG A 26 -3.82 -3.53 -2.65
C ARG A 26 -3.51 -3.54 -4.14
N LEU A 27 -3.74 -2.44 -4.84
CA LEU A 27 -3.42 -2.32 -6.27
C LEU A 27 -1.93 -2.52 -6.54
N ALA A 28 -1.05 -1.97 -5.68
CA ALA A 28 0.39 -2.18 -5.80
C ALA A 28 0.77 -3.66 -5.63
N ARG A 29 0.21 -4.37 -4.63
CA ARG A 29 0.42 -5.81 -4.45
C ARG A 29 -0.06 -6.64 -5.63
N THR A 30 -1.28 -6.38 -6.11
CA THR A 30 -1.83 -7.04 -7.29
C THR A 30 -0.98 -6.77 -8.52
N ALA A 31 -0.48 -5.55 -8.70
CA ALA A 31 0.42 -5.19 -9.81
C ALA A 31 1.80 -5.87 -9.72
N LEU A 32 2.22 -6.32 -8.54
CA LEU A 32 3.43 -7.13 -8.33
C LEU A 32 3.19 -8.63 -8.54
N GLY A 33 1.94 -9.05 -8.72
CA GLY A 33 1.58 -10.44 -8.94
C GLY A 33 1.22 -11.22 -7.67
N ASP A 34 0.93 -10.55 -6.55
CA ASP A 34 0.37 -11.21 -5.37
C ASP A 34 -1.01 -11.78 -5.74
N ASN A 35 -1.07 -13.11 -5.90
CA ASN A 35 -2.27 -13.90 -6.24
C ASN A 35 -3.05 -13.41 -7.48
N ALA A 36 -2.39 -12.77 -8.44
CA ALA A 36 -3.03 -12.13 -9.59
C ALA A 36 -2.49 -12.64 -10.92
N THR A 37 -3.39 -12.84 -11.89
CA THR A 37 -3.01 -13.21 -13.26
C THR A 37 -2.29 -12.06 -13.98
N SER A 38 -1.54 -12.34 -15.05
CA SER A 38 -0.82 -11.31 -15.83
C SER A 38 -1.75 -10.21 -16.37
N VAL A 39 -3.00 -10.54 -16.66
CA VAL A 39 -4.02 -9.57 -17.11
C VAL A 39 -4.43 -8.66 -15.96
N GLU A 40 -4.64 -9.22 -14.77
CA GLU A 40 -4.98 -8.46 -13.57
C GLU A 40 -3.84 -7.58 -13.09
N GLN A 41 -2.60 -8.06 -13.19
CA GLN A 41 -1.41 -7.25 -12.91
C GLN A 41 -1.37 -5.99 -13.78
N ARG A 42 -1.61 -6.14 -15.10
CA ARG A 42 -1.67 -5.00 -16.04
C ARG A 42 -2.83 -4.07 -15.74
N LYS A 43 -4.01 -4.61 -15.41
CA LYS A 43 -5.18 -3.80 -15.03
C LYS A 43 -4.93 -3.02 -13.73
N ALA A 44 -4.37 -3.67 -12.71
CA ALA A 44 -4.03 -3.05 -11.43
C ALA A 44 -2.96 -1.97 -11.61
N GLN A 45 -1.94 -2.22 -12.43
CA GLN A 45 -0.92 -1.23 -12.77
C GLN A 45 -1.54 -0.02 -13.48
N ALA A 46 -2.37 -0.23 -14.51
CA ALA A 46 -3.04 0.88 -15.20
C ALA A 46 -3.98 1.68 -14.26
N ALA A 47 -4.67 1.01 -13.34
CA ALA A 47 -5.51 1.67 -12.34
C ALA A 47 -4.68 2.50 -11.35
N LEU A 48 -3.55 1.96 -10.89
CA LEU A 48 -2.62 2.65 -10.00
C LEU A 48 -2.02 3.88 -10.69
N GLU A 49 -1.58 3.73 -11.94
CA GLU A 49 -1.04 4.84 -12.75
C GLU A 49 -2.09 5.93 -13.00
N ARG A 50 -3.35 5.59 -13.21
CA ARG A 50 -4.45 6.57 -13.35
C ARG A 50 -4.74 7.33 -12.06
N GLN A 51 -4.66 6.67 -10.89
CA GLN A 51 -5.00 7.31 -9.61
C GLN A 51 -3.90 8.24 -9.09
N VAL A 52 -2.63 7.82 -9.19
CA VAL A 52 -1.51 8.57 -8.57
C VAL A 52 -0.50 9.11 -9.57
N GLY A 53 -0.62 8.76 -10.85
CA GLY A 53 0.36 9.05 -11.89
C GLY A 53 1.48 8.01 -11.93
N ARG A 54 2.08 7.84 -13.11
CA ARG A 54 3.11 6.82 -13.39
C ARG A 54 4.28 6.85 -12.40
N ARG A 55 4.84 8.02 -12.10
CA ARG A 55 6.00 8.15 -11.20
C ARG A 55 5.70 7.68 -9.77
N LYS A 56 4.51 8.02 -9.23
CA LYS A 56 4.12 7.57 -7.89
C LYS A 56 3.72 6.10 -7.87
N ALA A 57 3.10 5.60 -8.93
CA ALA A 57 2.76 4.18 -9.05
C ALA A 57 4.03 3.30 -8.96
N GLU A 58 5.09 3.67 -9.68
CA GLU A 58 6.38 2.98 -9.61
C GLU A 58 7.01 3.07 -8.20
N GLN A 59 6.98 4.24 -7.53
CA GLN A 59 7.46 4.36 -6.16
C GLN A 59 6.67 3.49 -5.16
N LEU A 60 5.36 3.36 -5.33
CA LEU A 60 4.52 2.51 -4.49
C LEU A 60 4.82 1.03 -4.72
N LYS A 61 4.99 0.60 -5.98
CA LYS A 61 5.44 -0.75 -6.32
C LYS A 61 6.81 -1.05 -5.72
N GLU A 62 7.78 -0.15 -5.86
CA GLU A 62 9.12 -0.32 -5.30
C GLU A 62 9.12 -0.37 -3.78
N ARG A 63 8.30 0.46 -3.13
CA ARG A 63 8.11 0.42 -1.68
C ARG A 63 7.53 -0.91 -1.22
N GLU A 64 6.55 -1.44 -1.94
CA GLU A 64 5.92 -2.72 -1.61
C GLU A 64 6.85 -3.90 -1.91
N LEU A 65 7.62 -3.85 -3.01
CA LEU A 65 8.73 -4.77 -3.26
C LEU A 65 9.77 -4.72 -2.15
N ARG A 66 10.16 -3.52 -1.67
CA ARG A 66 11.08 -3.38 -0.54
C ARG A 66 10.49 -3.91 0.75
N ARG A 67 9.18 -3.78 1.00
CA ARG A 67 8.52 -4.40 2.17
C ARG A 67 8.43 -5.92 2.07
N ALA A 68 8.09 -6.44 0.89
CA ALA A 68 8.05 -7.87 0.61
C ALA A 68 9.46 -8.48 0.69
N GLY A 69 10.47 -7.77 0.17
CA GLY A 69 11.88 -8.13 0.25
C GLY A 69 12.49 -7.94 1.64
N ALA A 70 12.08 -6.92 2.40
CA ALA A 70 12.48 -6.74 3.80
C ALA A 70 11.84 -7.77 4.75
N LYS A 71 10.78 -8.46 4.31
CA LYS A 71 10.28 -9.68 4.95
C LYS A 71 11.17 -10.90 4.68
N ALA A 72 12.27 -10.78 3.92
CA ALA A 72 13.26 -11.83 3.83
C ALA A 72 14.00 -11.98 5.17
N LYS A 73 13.49 -12.92 5.97
CA LYS A 73 14.17 -13.60 7.07
C LYS A 73 14.59 -12.70 8.24
N GLY A 74 13.92 -12.90 9.37
CA GLY A 74 14.47 -12.64 10.69
C GLY A 74 15.70 -13.50 10.96
N LEU A 75 16.85 -13.10 10.38
CA LEU A 75 18.20 -13.49 10.82
C LEU A 75 18.60 -12.74 12.10
N GLY A 76 17.67 -12.06 12.77
CA GLY A 76 17.87 -11.47 14.10
C GLY A 76 17.74 -12.47 15.26
N ARG A 77 17.69 -13.78 14.99
CA ARG A 77 17.54 -14.85 16.01
C ARG A 77 18.51 -16.04 15.80
N TRP A 78 19.70 -15.79 15.25
CA TRP A 78 20.75 -16.82 15.11
C TRP A 78 22.17 -16.31 15.41
N PHE A 79 22.26 -15.26 16.22
CA PHE A 79 23.51 -14.75 16.81
C PHE A 79 23.23 -14.20 18.22
N GLY A 80 22.47 -14.96 19.02
CA GLY A 80 22.16 -14.65 20.43
C GLY A 80 22.19 -15.92 21.25
#